data_AF-A0A1A7WR60-F1
#
_entry.id   AF-A0A1A7WR60-F1
#
_cell.length_a   1.000
_cell.length_b   1.000
_cell.length_c   1.000
_cell.angle_alpha   90.00
_cell.angle_beta   90.00
_cell.angle_gamma   90.00
#
_symmetry.space_group_name_H-M   'P 1'
#
loop_
_entity.id
_entity.type
_entity.pdbx_description
1 polymer ?
#
loop_
_entity_poly.entity_id
_entity_poly.type
_entity_poly.pdbx_seq_one_letter_code
_entity_poly.pdbx_strand_id
1 'polypeptide(L)'
;VFNSSAILPQPYIPIARCVLVLSAEKDDHLVKCAVVAATSNQQLVYFENGMVKSVCQLPFEQADDIQVVNTGRNGCLFVIFSKQGNACAVWKETFQVASHWSGVRSVYVDDFLGCGTDQMLLFRDQGAALESFLLTDLCGISFSCGQESEASKTTLPPQENYLLTRQALESRLQ
;
A
#
# COMPACT_ATOMS: atom_id res chain seq x y z
N VAL A 1 25.87 -1.09 21.57
CA VAL A 1 24.75 -0.17 21.85
C VAL A 1 23.94 -0.05 20.57
N PHE A 2 22.64 -0.31 20.61
CA PHE A 2 21.75 -0.12 19.46
C PHE A 2 21.55 1.38 19.25
N ASN A 3 21.88 1.89 18.06
CA ASN A 3 21.70 3.31 17.77
C ASN A 3 20.41 3.51 16.95
N SER A 4 19.38 4.06 17.59
CA SER A 4 18.09 4.34 16.93
C SER A 4 18.19 5.36 15.79
N SER A 5 19.24 6.20 15.77
CA SER A 5 19.47 7.13 14.66
C SER A 5 19.84 6.44 13.35
N ALA A 6 20.25 5.16 13.40
CA ALA A 6 20.50 4.36 12.21
C ALA A 6 19.19 3.90 11.51
N ILE A 7 18.05 4.06 12.18
CA ILE A 7 16.72 3.68 11.67
C ILE A 7 16.00 4.93 11.16
N LEU A 8 15.75 5.90 12.04
CA LEU A 8 15.10 7.16 11.68
C LEU A 8 15.90 8.35 12.25
N PRO A 9 16.33 9.31 11.42
CA PRO A 9 17.11 10.46 11.89
C PRO A 9 16.31 11.37 12.80
N GLN A 10 16.99 12.02 13.75
CA GLN A 10 16.38 12.92 14.75
C GLN A 10 15.39 13.96 14.17
N PRO A 11 15.68 14.63 13.02
CA PRO A 11 14.73 15.59 12.44
C PRO A 11 13.40 14.97 12.00
N TYR A 12 13.38 13.66 11.71
CA TYR A 12 12.19 12.96 11.22
C TYR A 12 11.38 12.27 12.32
N ILE A 13 11.99 11.95 13.47
CA ILE A 13 11.30 11.34 14.61
C ILE A 13 10.02 12.11 15.02
N PRO A 14 10.03 13.44 15.23
CA PRO A 14 8.83 14.15 15.68
C PRO A 14 7.76 14.32 14.60
N ILE A 15 8.11 14.17 13.33
CA ILE A 15 7.19 14.37 12.19
C ILE A 15 6.74 13.05 11.56
N ALA A 16 7.34 11.92 11.90
CA ALA A 16 6.92 10.62 11.40
C ALA A 16 5.52 10.26 11.94
N ARG A 17 4.64 9.81 11.05
CA ARG A 17 3.28 9.34 11.40
C ARG A 17 3.21 7.83 11.46
N CYS A 18 3.77 7.16 10.45
CA CYS A 18 3.92 5.72 10.40
C CYS A 18 5.25 5.37 9.72
N VAL A 19 5.86 4.27 10.16
CA VAL A 19 7.17 3.80 9.73
C VAL A 19 7.07 2.32 9.43
N LEU A 20 7.57 1.92 8.26
CA LEU A 20 7.69 0.54 7.84
C LEU A 20 9.18 0.18 7.74
N VAL A 21 9.58 -0.88 8.45
CA VAL A 21 10.93 -1.43 8.34
C VAL A 21 10.97 -2.41 7.18
N LEU A 22 11.80 -2.13 6.16
CA LEU A 22 11.96 -2.99 4.98
C LEU A 22 13.00 -4.08 5.22
N SER A 23 14.10 -3.73 5.90
CA SER A 23 15.13 -4.67 6.32
C SER A 23 15.86 -4.16 7.55
N ALA A 24 16.34 -5.10 8.35
CA ALA A 24 17.19 -4.82 9.50
C ALA A 24 18.16 -6.00 9.69
N GLU A 25 19.43 -5.76 9.41
CA GLU A 25 20.51 -6.74 9.50
C GLU A 25 21.60 -6.24 10.44
N LYS A 26 22.26 -7.16 11.14
CA LYS A 26 23.39 -6.87 12.00
C LYS A 26 24.66 -7.42 11.36
N ASP A 27 25.58 -6.54 11.02
CA ASP A 27 26.87 -6.89 10.42
C ASP A 27 27.98 -6.31 11.29
N ASP A 28 28.96 -7.12 11.71
CA ASP A 28 30.15 -6.80 12.54
C ASP A 28 30.15 -5.38 13.18
N HIS A 29 29.22 -5.19 14.13
CA HIS A 29 29.01 -3.98 14.96
C HIS A 29 28.18 -2.81 14.41
N LEU A 30 27.73 -2.84 13.15
CA LEU A 30 26.81 -1.85 12.56
C LEU A 30 25.45 -2.48 12.20
N VAL A 31 24.36 -1.76 12.47
CA VAL A 31 23.01 -2.17 12.02
C VAL A 31 22.79 -1.59 10.63
N LYS A 32 22.64 -2.47 9.62
CA LYS A 32 22.17 -2.09 8.29
C LYS A 32 20.65 -2.10 8.30
N CYS A 33 20.02 -0.98 7.95
CA CYS A 33 18.58 -0.86 8.03
C CYS A 33 18.04 -0.04 6.85
N ALA A 34 16.94 -0.50 6.29
CA ALA A 34 16.18 0.22 5.29
C ALA A 34 14.76 0.42 5.83
N VAL A 35 14.29 1.67 5.87
CA VAL A 35 12.94 2.01 6.34
C VAL A 35 12.28 3.02 5.42
N VAL A 36 10.95 3.02 5.41
CA VAL A 36 10.15 4.06 4.78
C VAL A 36 9.26 4.69 5.85
N ALA A 37 9.18 6.02 5.88
CA ALA A 37 8.32 6.73 6.80
C ALA A 37 7.40 7.70 6.06
N ALA A 38 6.12 7.72 6.43
CA ALA A 38 5.23 8.80 6.06
C ALA A 38 5.27 9.87 7.15
N THR A 39 5.28 11.14 6.76
CA THR A 39 5.48 12.27 7.67
C THR A 39 4.27 13.20 7.71
N SER A 40 4.19 14.04 8.75
CA SER A 40 3.19 15.11 8.87
C SER A 40 3.32 16.18 7.79
N ASN A 41 4.45 16.22 7.06
CA ASN A 41 4.68 17.13 5.95
C ASN A 41 4.17 16.57 4.61
N GLN A 42 3.29 15.56 4.65
CA GLN A 42 2.68 14.98 3.47
C GLN A 42 3.72 14.32 2.53
N GLN A 43 4.73 13.66 3.11
CA GLN A 43 5.82 13.02 2.37
C GLN A 43 6.00 11.58 2.81
N LEU A 44 6.28 10.71 1.83
CA LEU A 44 6.91 9.42 2.04
C LEU A 44 8.41 9.59 1.88
N VAL A 45 9.21 9.08 2.81
CA VAL A 45 10.66 9.23 2.80
C VAL A 45 11.31 7.87 2.96
N TYR A 46 12.18 7.50 2.03
CA TYR A 46 13.00 6.29 2.11
C TYR A 46 14.34 6.62 2.79
N PHE A 47 14.66 5.85 3.82
CA PHE A 47 15.91 5.92 4.54
C PHE A 47 16.68 4.61 4.41
N GLU A 48 17.99 4.73 4.27
CA GLU A 48 18.91 3.61 4.32
C GLU A 48 20.07 3.99 5.23
N ASN A 49 20.26 3.22 6.30
CA ASN A 49 21.26 3.42 7.34
C ASN A 49 21.19 4.84 7.95
N GLY A 50 19.97 5.34 8.19
CA GLY A 50 19.73 6.68 8.72
C GLY A 50 19.96 7.82 7.72
N MET A 51 20.17 7.53 6.44
CA MET A 51 20.34 8.56 5.41
C MET A 51 19.11 8.62 4.50
N VAL A 52 18.60 9.82 4.24
CA VAL A 52 17.53 10.03 3.26
C VAL A 52 18.04 9.65 1.87
N LYS A 53 17.32 8.77 1.18
CA LYS A 53 17.65 8.32 -0.18
C LYS A 53 16.65 8.83 -1.21
N SER A 54 15.37 8.89 -0.85
CA SER A 54 14.31 9.33 -1.77
C SER A 54 13.16 9.94 -1.00
N VAL A 55 12.44 10.87 -1.64
CA VAL A 55 11.27 11.55 -1.08
C VAL A 55 10.18 11.57 -2.15
N CYS A 56 8.96 11.22 -1.76
CA CYS A 56 7.77 11.27 -2.61
C CYS A 56 6.72 12.13 -1.90
N GLN A 57 6.16 13.12 -2.60
CA GLN A 57 5.04 13.89 -2.06
C GLN A 57 3.77 13.03 -2.14
N LEU A 58 3.12 12.83 -1.00
CA LEU A 58 1.85 12.11 -0.93
C LEU A 58 0.71 13.02 -1.40
N PRO A 59 -0.32 12.48 -2.07
CA PRO A 59 -1.45 13.27 -2.55
C PRO A 59 -2.49 13.59 -1.45
N PHE A 60 -2.22 13.22 -0.19
CA PHE A 60 -3.10 13.46 0.95
C PHE A 60 -2.30 13.55 2.26
N GLU A 61 -2.86 14.23 3.24
CA GLU A 61 -2.30 14.36 4.59
C GLU A 61 -2.68 13.19 5.50
N GLN A 62 -2.05 13.12 6.68
CA GLN A 62 -2.40 12.17 7.73
C GLN A 62 -2.37 10.70 7.29
N ALA A 63 -1.27 10.29 6.66
CA ALA A 63 -0.98 8.88 6.47
C ALA A 63 -0.94 8.16 7.84
N ASP A 64 -1.62 7.02 7.92
CA ASP A 64 -1.77 6.21 9.13
C ASP A 64 -1.05 4.86 9.01
N ASP A 65 -0.94 4.31 7.80
CA ASP A 65 -0.37 2.98 7.58
C ASP A 65 0.39 2.88 6.26
N ILE A 66 1.38 1.97 6.19
CA ILE A 66 2.19 1.68 5.01
C ILE A 66 2.34 0.16 4.90
N GLN A 67 1.94 -0.40 3.77
CA GLN A 67 2.10 -1.83 3.45
C GLN A 67 2.92 -2.00 2.16
N VAL A 68 3.57 -3.16 1.98
CA VAL A 68 4.26 -3.52 0.73
C VAL A 68 3.37 -4.45 -0.07
N VAL A 69 3.27 -4.20 -1.38
CA VAL A 69 2.59 -5.09 -2.34
C VAL A 69 3.64 -5.65 -3.28
N ASN A 70 3.83 -6.97 -3.27
CA ASN A 70 4.73 -7.66 -4.19
C ASN A 70 3.96 -8.20 -5.40
N THR A 71 4.07 -7.53 -6.54
CA THR A 71 3.40 -7.91 -7.79
C THR A 71 4.26 -8.84 -8.66
N GLY A 72 5.24 -9.50 -8.03
CA GLY A 72 6.13 -10.46 -8.67
C GLY A 72 7.07 -9.79 -9.67
N ARG A 73 6.94 -10.15 -10.95
CA ARG A 73 7.83 -9.63 -12.01
C ARG A 73 7.63 -8.15 -12.30
N ASN A 74 6.51 -7.58 -11.88
CA ASN A 74 6.20 -6.17 -12.10
C ASN A 74 6.75 -5.25 -11.00
N GLY A 75 7.46 -5.81 -10.01
CA GLY A 75 8.13 -5.07 -8.95
C GLY A 75 7.33 -5.03 -7.65
N CYS A 76 7.61 -4.02 -6.82
CA CYS A 76 6.90 -3.82 -5.57
C CYS A 76 6.34 -2.41 -5.46
N LEU A 77 5.23 -2.27 -4.73
CA LEU A 77 4.65 -0.98 -4.39
C LEU A 77 4.64 -0.80 -2.88
N PHE A 78 4.66 0.44 -2.44
CA PHE A 78 4.14 0.84 -1.14
C PHE A 78 2.69 1.27 -1.30
N VAL A 79 1.83 0.84 -0.39
CA VAL A 79 0.47 1.36 -0.28
C VAL A 79 0.36 2.10 1.02
N ILE A 80 -0.05 3.36 0.92
CA ILE A 80 -0.19 4.27 2.03
C ILE A 80 -1.67 4.52 2.22
N PHE A 81 -2.16 4.36 3.44
CA PHE A 81 -3.56 4.55 3.79
C PHE A 81 -3.72 5.64 4.85
N SER A 82 -4.81 6.40 4.76
CA SER A 82 -5.26 7.36 5.76
C SER A 82 -6.69 7.03 6.18
N LYS A 83 -6.92 6.99 7.50
CA LYS A 83 -8.25 6.85 8.12
C LYS A 83 -9.20 7.99 7.76
N GLN A 84 -8.71 9.07 7.15
CA GLN A 84 -9.54 10.14 6.57
C GLN A 84 -10.20 9.75 5.24
N GLY A 85 -9.98 8.54 4.74
CA GLY A 85 -10.66 8.08 3.54
C GLY A 85 -9.77 8.02 2.29
N ASN A 86 -8.44 8.14 2.42
CA ASN A 86 -7.54 8.24 1.28
C ASN A 86 -6.53 7.11 1.25
N ALA A 87 -6.14 6.68 0.05
CA ALA A 87 -5.05 5.75 -0.16
C ALA A 87 -4.25 6.11 -1.41
N CYS A 88 -2.97 5.76 -1.47
CA CYS A 88 -2.20 5.81 -2.71
C CYS A 88 -1.18 4.68 -2.77
N ALA A 89 -0.85 4.28 -4.00
CA ALA A 89 0.25 3.37 -4.28
C ALA A 89 1.45 4.15 -4.81
N VAL A 90 2.65 3.80 -4.37
CA VAL A 90 3.93 4.38 -4.80
C VAL A 90 4.85 3.24 -5.25
N TRP A 91 5.40 3.33 -6.47
CA TRP A 91 6.36 2.33 -6.95
C TRP A 91 7.62 2.35 -6.09
N LYS A 92 8.10 1.18 -5.66
CA LYS A 92 9.31 1.09 -4.84
C LYS A 92 10.56 1.49 -5.62
N GLU A 93 10.61 1.15 -6.91
CA GLU A 93 11.79 1.35 -7.77
C GLU A 93 11.96 2.81 -8.17
N THR A 94 10.87 3.51 -8.52
CA THR A 94 10.93 4.92 -8.96
C THR A 94 10.58 5.92 -7.86
N PHE A 95 9.98 5.44 -6.77
CA PHE A 95 9.49 6.27 -5.66
C PHE A 95 8.48 7.35 -6.11
N GLN A 96 7.68 7.04 -7.13
CA GLN A 96 6.63 7.89 -7.69
C GLN A 96 5.24 7.33 -7.41
N VAL A 97 4.26 8.21 -7.23
CA VAL A 97 2.85 7.82 -7.07
C VAL A 97 2.38 7.11 -8.34
N ALA A 98 1.92 5.88 -8.19
CA ALA A 98 1.36 5.04 -9.23
C ALA A 98 -0.15 5.29 -9.41
N SER A 99 -0.87 5.42 -8.29
CA SER A 99 -2.31 5.64 -8.26
C SER A 99 -2.73 6.26 -6.92
N HIS A 100 -3.87 6.92 -6.90
CA HIS A 100 -4.49 7.45 -5.68
C HIS A 100 -6.00 7.18 -5.68
N TRP A 101 -6.57 7.03 -4.49
CA TRP A 101 -7.98 6.74 -4.28
C TRP A 101 -8.51 7.52 -3.09
N SER A 102 -9.77 7.93 -3.19
CA SER A 102 -10.55 8.56 -2.13
C SER A 102 -11.80 7.75 -1.80
N GLY A 103 -12.40 8.03 -0.65
CA GLY A 103 -13.52 7.25 -0.11
C GLY A 103 -13.13 5.82 0.28
N VAL A 104 -11.85 5.59 0.60
CA VAL A 104 -11.32 4.28 1.01
C VAL A 104 -11.42 4.17 2.53
N ARG A 105 -12.13 3.17 3.05
CA ARG A 105 -12.27 2.96 4.50
C ARG A 105 -11.17 2.07 5.08
N SER A 106 -10.69 1.12 4.30
CA SER A 106 -9.58 0.25 4.68
C SER A 106 -8.89 -0.32 3.45
N VAL A 107 -7.64 -0.73 3.64
CA VAL A 107 -6.82 -1.36 2.61
C VAL A 107 -6.19 -2.61 3.19
N TYR A 108 -6.27 -3.70 2.43
CA TYR A 108 -5.62 -4.97 2.74
C TYR A 108 -4.74 -5.40 1.58
N VAL A 109 -3.62 -6.04 1.90
CA VAL A 109 -2.69 -6.58 0.91
C VAL A 109 -2.47 -8.06 1.19
N ASP A 110 -2.76 -8.89 0.19
CA ASP A 110 -2.58 -10.35 0.24
C ASP A 110 -2.66 -10.94 -1.17
N ASP A 111 -2.26 -12.20 -1.35
CA ASP A 111 -2.49 -12.98 -2.56
C ASP A 111 -3.93 -13.50 -2.62
N PHE A 112 -4.89 -12.57 -2.70
CA PHE A 112 -6.32 -12.85 -2.68
C PHE A 112 -6.75 -13.84 -3.78
N LEU A 113 -6.11 -13.78 -4.95
CA LEU A 113 -6.40 -14.66 -6.07
C LEU A 113 -5.64 -16.00 -6.01
N GLY A 114 -4.67 -16.16 -5.11
CA GLY A 114 -3.86 -17.38 -5.01
C GLY A 114 -2.92 -17.58 -6.21
N CYS A 115 -2.52 -16.49 -6.87
CA CYS A 115 -1.67 -16.52 -8.07
C CYS A 115 -0.18 -16.33 -7.77
N GLY A 116 0.21 -16.26 -6.48
CA GLY A 116 1.59 -16.12 -6.02
C GLY A 116 2.12 -14.69 -6.02
N THR A 117 1.25 -13.70 -6.21
CA THR A 117 1.56 -12.26 -6.13
C THR A 117 0.51 -11.56 -5.30
N ASP A 118 0.85 -10.46 -4.65
CA ASP A 118 -0.09 -9.70 -3.83
C ASP A 118 -1.05 -8.88 -4.70
N GLN A 119 -2.28 -8.69 -4.20
CA GLN A 119 -3.22 -7.68 -4.67
C GLN A 119 -3.60 -6.75 -3.51
N MET A 120 -3.99 -5.52 -3.85
CA MET A 120 -4.58 -4.56 -2.94
C MET A 120 -6.10 -4.71 -2.99
N LEU A 121 -6.72 -4.91 -1.82
CA LEU A 121 -8.17 -4.85 -1.64
C LEU A 121 -8.54 -3.57 -0.88
N LEU A 122 -9.19 -2.64 -1.57
CA LEU A 122 -9.64 -1.35 -1.05
C LEU A 122 -11.14 -1.39 -0.80
N PHE A 123 -11.58 -1.29 0.46
CA PHE A 123 -12.99 -1.19 0.82
C PHE A 123 -13.46 0.26 0.83
N ARG A 124 -14.70 0.50 0.39
CA ARG A 124 -15.28 1.85 0.35
C ARG A 124 -16.54 2.03 1.21
N ASP A 125 -17.24 0.95 1.56
CA ASP A 125 -18.52 1.04 2.29
C ASP A 125 -18.39 0.75 3.81
N GLN A 126 -19.44 1.09 4.57
CA GLN A 126 -19.59 0.87 6.00
C GLN A 126 -20.20 -0.49 6.37
N GLY A 127 -20.70 -1.24 5.38
CA GLY A 127 -21.37 -2.52 5.59
C GLY A 127 -20.43 -3.70 5.87
N ALA A 128 -20.95 -4.74 6.53
CA ALA A 128 -20.24 -6.01 6.72
C ALA A 128 -20.15 -6.86 5.43
N ALA A 129 -20.82 -6.43 4.36
CA ALA A 129 -20.82 -7.08 3.06
C ALA A 129 -19.86 -6.39 2.09
N LEU A 130 -19.23 -7.17 1.20
CA LEU A 130 -18.45 -6.71 0.05
C LEU A 130 -19.37 -6.03 -0.98
N GLU A 131 -19.96 -4.89 -0.61
CA GLU A 131 -20.89 -4.09 -1.42
C GLU A 131 -20.16 -3.06 -2.29
N SER A 132 -19.06 -2.50 -1.79
CA SER A 132 -18.17 -1.65 -2.60
C SER A 132 -16.70 -1.88 -2.27
N PHE A 133 -15.96 -2.37 -3.27
CA PHE A 133 -14.52 -2.59 -3.16
C PHE A 133 -13.82 -2.45 -4.51
N LEU A 134 -12.50 -2.31 -4.46
CA LEU A 134 -11.58 -2.44 -5.59
C LEU A 134 -10.48 -3.44 -5.21
N LEU A 135 -10.32 -4.50 -5.99
CA LEU A 135 -9.21 -5.44 -5.91
C LEU A 135 -8.28 -5.19 -7.11
N THR A 136 -7.03 -4.82 -6.89
CA THR A 136 -6.09 -4.51 -7.98
C THR A 136 -4.63 -4.74 -7.59
N ASP A 137 -3.79 -5.08 -8.57
CA ASP A 137 -2.33 -5.11 -8.45
C ASP A 137 -1.65 -3.97 -9.24
N LEU A 138 -2.43 -3.10 -9.90
CA LEU A 138 -1.97 -2.09 -10.87
C LEU A 138 -1.13 -2.64 -12.05
N CYS A 139 -1.13 -3.95 -12.26
CA CYS A 139 -0.30 -4.68 -13.20
C CYS A 139 -1.11 -5.62 -14.12
N GLY A 140 -2.43 -5.47 -14.14
CA GLY A 140 -3.34 -6.21 -15.02
C GLY A 140 -4.55 -6.79 -14.30
N ILE A 141 -4.48 -6.94 -12.97
CA ILE A 141 -5.62 -7.31 -12.13
C ILE A 141 -6.35 -6.04 -11.70
N SER A 142 -7.64 -5.97 -12.04
CA SER A 142 -8.54 -4.92 -11.56
C SER A 142 -9.97 -5.42 -11.56
N PHE A 143 -10.56 -5.54 -10.37
CA PHE A 143 -11.94 -5.94 -10.16
C PHE A 143 -12.61 -4.94 -9.22
N SER A 144 -13.74 -4.37 -9.62
CA SER A 144 -14.50 -3.44 -8.79
C SER A 144 -15.93 -3.91 -8.55
N CYS A 145 -16.47 -3.56 -7.39
CA CYS A 145 -17.85 -3.78 -6.99
C CYS A 145 -18.45 -2.46 -6.49
N GLY A 146 -19.73 -2.21 -6.76
CA GLY A 146 -20.44 -1.03 -6.24
C GLY A 146 -20.08 0.30 -6.91
N GLN A 147 -19.30 0.28 -8.00
CA GLN A 147 -19.12 1.44 -8.88
C GLN A 147 -19.45 1.05 -10.32
N GLU A 148 -20.61 1.49 -10.81
CA GLU A 148 -20.78 1.74 -12.23
C GLU A 148 -19.97 3.00 -12.56
N SER A 149 -18.71 2.83 -13.00
CA SER A 149 -17.97 3.93 -13.60
C SER A 149 -18.16 3.86 -15.11
N GLU A 150 -18.78 4.89 -15.70
CA GLU A 150 -18.95 5.07 -17.15
C GLU A 150 -17.63 5.23 -17.93
N ALA A 151 -16.47 5.07 -17.29
CA ALA A 151 -15.16 5.36 -17.86
C ALA A 151 -14.15 4.21 -17.68
N SER A 152 -14.48 2.99 -18.09
CA SER A 152 -13.50 2.10 -18.74
C SER A 152 -14.18 0.94 -19.44
N LYS A 153 -14.28 1.01 -20.78
CA LYS A 153 -14.57 -0.14 -21.64
C LYS A 153 -13.30 -1.00 -21.81
N THR A 154 -12.74 -1.48 -20.73
CA THR A 154 -11.77 -2.58 -20.76
C THR A 154 -12.45 -3.77 -20.13
N THR A 155 -12.80 -4.72 -21.00
CA THR A 155 -13.34 -6.07 -20.75
C THR A 155 -13.57 -6.37 -19.27
N LEU A 156 -14.77 -6.05 -18.78
CA LEU A 156 -15.23 -6.60 -17.52
C LEU A 156 -15.08 -8.13 -17.62
N PRO A 157 -14.48 -8.79 -16.62
CA PRO A 157 -14.51 -10.24 -16.55
C PRO A 157 -15.98 -10.71 -16.65
N PRO A 158 -16.26 -11.88 -17.23
CA PRO A 158 -17.60 -12.47 -17.21
C PRO A 158 -18.19 -12.37 -15.80
N GLN A 159 -19.49 -12.04 -15.68
CA GLN A 159 -20.18 -11.90 -14.37
C GLN A 159 -19.93 -13.09 -13.42
N GLU A 160 -19.71 -14.27 -13.98
CA GLU A 160 -19.33 -15.49 -13.26
C GLU A 160 -17.98 -15.34 -12.50
N ASN A 161 -16.94 -14.79 -13.14
CA ASN A 161 -15.64 -14.53 -12.51
C ASN A 161 -15.75 -13.54 -11.35
N TYR A 162 -16.63 -12.55 -11.48
CA TYR A 162 -16.92 -11.60 -10.41
C TYR A 162 -17.56 -12.29 -9.19
N LEU A 163 -18.60 -13.11 -9.38
CA LEU A 163 -19.27 -13.81 -8.28
C LEU A 163 -18.30 -14.76 -7.56
N LEU A 164 -17.49 -15.50 -8.33
CA LEU A 164 -16.48 -16.40 -7.79
C LEU A 164 -15.40 -15.63 -7.01
N THR A 165 -14.94 -14.49 -7.53
CA THR A 165 -13.95 -13.64 -6.84
C THR A 165 -14.52 -13.09 -5.54
N ARG A 166 -15.77 -12.61 -5.54
CA ARG A 166 -16.43 -12.10 -4.34
C ARG A 166 -16.59 -13.20 -3.29
N GLN A 167 -17.06 -14.38 -3.68
CA GLN A 167 -17.21 -15.52 -2.79
C GLN A 167 -15.86 -15.97 -2.20
N ALA A 168 -14.80 -15.98 -3.01
CA ALA A 168 -13.45 -16.30 -2.55
C ALA A 168 -12.94 -15.27 -1.52
N LEU A 169 -13.19 -13.99 -1.75
CA LEU A 169 -12.87 -12.92 -0.80
C LEU A 169 -13.65 -13.06 0.52
N GLU A 170 -14.98 -13.31 0.44
CA GLU A 170 -15.82 -13.53 1.61
C GLU A 170 -15.32 -14.70 2.47
N SER A 171 -14.91 -15.81 1.84
CA SER A 171 -14.38 -16.98 2.54
C SER A 171 -13.05 -16.74 3.26
N ARG A 172 -12.24 -15.76 2.82
CA ARG A 172 -10.93 -15.47 3.42
C ARG A 172 -10.97 -14.42 4.52
N LEU A 173 -12.03 -13.61 4.56
CA LEU A 173 -12.18 -12.51 5.51
C LEU A 173 -13.01 -12.85 6.75
N GLN A 174 -13.58 -14.07 6.84
CA GLN A 174 -14.26 -14.62 8.01
C GLN A 174 -13.28 -15.32 8.96
#